data_AF-A0A934XUI3-F1
#
_entry.id   AF-A0A934XUI3-F1
#
_cell.length_a   1.000
_cell.length_b   1.000
_cell.length_c   1.000
_cell.angle_alpha   90.00
_cell.angle_beta   90.00
_cell.angle_gamma   90.00
#
_symmetry.space_group_name_H-M   'P 1'
#
loop_
_entity.id
_entity.type
_entity.pdbx_description
1 polymer ?
#
loop_
_entity_poly.entity_id
_entity_poly.type
_entity_poly.pdbx_seq_one_letter_code
_entity_poly.pdbx_strand_id
1 'polypeptide(L)'
;MDTTGHKTNAVTLQRVLRQVAHFYEAEVDWETHIERRYIEGFLQMLANHGADAEAFEAHWETIRFLVWYLDHLGPEISGLETLRAYHLSELVTDFTDRKVLGRIGITERVAMATTVHDFFAYLTQVGGLSAAQGALLIEALRVMTATPGQITRIERPEPVGGETFSATINRGQEIIYTYNDYWLTLVCLRDFDGRWDALKEAAGSAPDHSTKLHLIERLLSLEQQRVEGLRNLLALRQPAPAELQRARRLFRKDHVNLDRAW
;
A
#
# COMPACT_ATOMS: atom_id res chain seq x y z
N MET A 1 14.78 19.86 41.66
CA MET A 1 13.60 19.95 40.78
C MET A 1 14.09 20.38 39.40
N ASP A 2 14.18 19.43 38.48
CA ASP A 2 14.67 19.67 37.11
C ASP A 2 13.55 20.26 36.24
N THR A 3 13.37 21.57 36.37
CA THR A 3 12.35 22.34 35.64
C THR A 3 12.77 22.66 34.21
N THR A 4 14.05 22.47 33.89
CA THR A 4 14.67 22.69 32.58
C THR A 4 14.28 21.60 31.58
N GLY A 5 14.38 20.32 31.97
CA GLY A 5 13.98 19.21 31.09
C GLY A 5 12.51 19.27 30.66
N HIS A 6 11.59 19.54 31.60
CA HIS A 6 10.16 19.66 31.31
C HIS A 6 9.82 20.82 30.38
N LYS A 7 10.50 21.96 30.49
CA LYS A 7 10.29 23.11 29.59
C LYS A 7 10.76 22.79 28.17
N THR A 8 11.89 22.11 28.03
CA THR A 8 12.42 21.71 26.71
C THR A 8 11.46 20.75 26.00
N ASN A 9 10.95 19.73 26.70
CA ASN A 9 10.02 18.75 26.11
C ASN A 9 8.70 19.40 25.65
N ALA A 10 8.13 20.31 26.46
CA ALA A 10 6.91 21.01 26.08
C ALA A 10 7.09 21.92 24.85
N VAL A 11 8.24 22.59 24.74
CA VAL A 11 8.58 23.43 23.57
C VAL A 11 8.76 22.56 22.33
N THR A 12 9.45 21.42 22.44
CA THR A 12 9.63 20.49 21.32
C THR A 12 8.31 19.91 20.86
N LEU A 13 7.44 19.45 21.77
CA LEU A 13 6.11 18.96 21.43
C LEU A 13 5.30 20.01 20.64
N GLN A 14 5.29 21.27 21.10
CA GLN A 14 4.61 22.36 20.39
C GLN A 14 5.22 22.66 19.01
N ARG A 15 6.52 22.41 18.82
CA ARG A 15 7.14 22.49 17.49
C ARG A 15 6.67 21.35 16.60
N VAL A 16 6.69 20.11 17.09
CA VAL A 16 6.25 18.93 16.32
C VAL A 16 4.77 19.06 15.94
N LEU A 17 3.90 19.48 16.87
CA LEU A 17 2.47 19.69 16.57
C LEU A 17 2.25 20.74 15.46
N ARG A 18 3.10 21.78 15.38
CA ARG A 18 3.09 22.73 14.26
C ARG A 18 3.57 22.12 12.95
N GLN A 19 4.51 21.19 12.97
CA GLN A 19 4.91 20.43 11.77
C GLN A 19 3.77 19.52 11.30
N VAL A 20 3.07 18.85 12.21
CA VAL A 20 1.86 18.07 11.89
C VAL A 20 0.82 18.97 11.23
N ALA A 21 0.54 20.13 11.81
CA ALA A 21 -0.40 21.10 11.23
C ALA A 21 0.01 21.52 9.81
N HIS A 22 1.29 21.91 9.64
CA HIS A 22 1.83 22.32 8.35
C HIS A 22 1.73 21.22 7.30
N PHE A 23 2.02 19.98 7.66
CA PHE A 23 1.93 18.84 6.75
C PHE A 23 0.52 18.71 6.14
N TYR A 24 -0.53 18.76 6.97
CA TYR A 24 -1.92 18.66 6.51
C TYR A 24 -2.45 19.94 5.82
N GLU A 25 -1.89 21.10 6.13
CA GLU A 25 -2.36 22.38 5.60
C GLU A 25 -1.63 22.80 4.31
N ALA A 26 -0.41 22.32 4.09
CA ALA A 26 0.48 22.83 3.05
C ALA A 26 1.27 21.78 2.27
N GLU A 27 1.54 20.59 2.82
CA GLU A 27 2.32 19.55 2.12
C GLU A 27 1.42 18.51 1.42
N VAL A 28 0.25 18.25 1.99
CA VAL A 28 -0.70 17.24 1.50
C VAL A 28 -1.85 17.91 0.75
N ASP A 29 -2.01 17.56 -0.52
CA ASP A 29 -3.13 17.99 -1.37
C ASP A 29 -4.13 16.86 -1.68
N TRP A 30 -3.99 15.71 -1.00
CA TRP A 30 -4.85 14.53 -1.14
C TRP A 30 -5.58 14.18 0.17
N GLU A 31 -6.59 13.30 0.09
CA GLU A 31 -7.30 12.80 1.26
C GLU A 31 -6.47 11.71 1.97
N THR A 32 -6.02 12.00 3.19
CA THR A 32 -5.20 11.07 3.97
C THR A 32 -6.05 10.02 4.68
N HIS A 33 -5.57 8.78 4.74
CA HIS A 33 -6.21 7.71 5.54
C HIS A 33 -6.09 7.87 7.06
N ILE A 34 -5.22 8.76 7.54
CA ILE A 34 -5.03 9.06 8.96
C ILE A 34 -5.43 10.51 9.18
N GLU A 35 -6.39 10.78 10.06
CA GLU A 35 -6.76 12.16 10.39
C GLU A 35 -5.71 12.82 11.30
N ARG A 36 -5.44 14.11 11.06
CA ARG A 36 -4.53 14.94 11.86
C ARG A 36 -4.74 14.80 13.38
N ARG A 37 -6.00 14.83 13.82
CA ARG A 37 -6.35 14.78 15.26
C ARG A 37 -5.81 13.54 15.96
N TYR A 38 -5.68 12.41 15.27
CA TYR A 38 -5.15 11.18 15.85
C TYR A 38 -3.65 11.26 16.07
N ILE A 39 -2.91 11.93 15.18
CA ILE A 39 -1.47 12.12 15.31
C ILE A 39 -1.17 13.09 16.45
N GLU A 40 -1.89 14.20 16.51
CA GLU A 40 -1.77 15.17 17.61
C GLU A 40 -2.11 14.52 18.96
N GLY A 41 -3.19 13.74 19.01
CA GLY A 41 -3.60 13.01 20.20
C GLY A 41 -2.59 11.95 20.64
N PHE A 42 -1.96 11.24 19.70
CA PHE A 42 -0.91 10.27 19.98
C PHE A 42 0.34 10.93 20.58
N LEU A 43 0.82 12.02 19.99
CA LEU A 43 1.99 12.76 20.50
C LEU A 43 1.71 13.35 21.90
N GLN A 44 0.50 13.84 22.14
CA GLN A 44 0.11 14.33 23.46
C GLN A 44 0.02 13.18 24.49
N MET A 45 -0.45 12.01 24.07
CA MET A 45 -0.46 10.81 24.89
C MET A 45 0.96 10.36 25.26
N LEU A 46 1.91 10.36 24.32
CA LEU A 46 3.33 10.10 24.61
C LEU A 46 3.89 11.09 25.64
N ALA A 47 3.57 12.38 25.50
CA ALA A 47 4.02 13.40 26.45
C ALA A 47 3.47 13.16 27.87
N ASN A 48 2.22 12.74 27.99
CA ASN A 48 1.60 12.40 29.26
C ASN A 48 2.23 11.15 29.91
N HIS A 49 2.83 10.28 29.11
CA HIS A 49 3.59 9.10 29.57
C HIS A 49 5.09 9.38 29.77
N GLY A 50 5.51 10.64 29.67
CA GLY A 50 6.89 11.05 29.98
C GLY A 50 7.89 10.85 28.86
N ALA A 51 7.44 10.74 27.61
CA ALA A 51 8.34 10.74 26.45
C ALA A 51 9.17 12.03 26.38
N ASP A 52 10.39 11.92 25.85
CA ASP A 52 11.31 13.03 25.69
C ASP A 52 11.20 13.71 24.31
N ALA A 53 11.98 14.79 24.14
CA ALA A 53 12.01 15.57 22.92
C ALA A 53 12.41 14.75 21.67
N GLU A 54 13.33 13.80 21.79
CA GLU A 54 13.79 12.97 20.69
C GLU A 54 12.69 12.00 20.25
N ALA A 55 11.97 11.43 21.22
CA ALA A 55 10.83 10.57 20.95
C ALA A 55 9.75 11.28 20.11
N PHE A 56 9.38 12.53 20.41
CA PHE A 56 8.34 13.23 19.63
C PHE A 56 8.71 13.38 18.16
N GLU A 57 9.95 13.78 17.86
CA GLU A 57 10.44 13.94 16.49
C GLU A 57 10.49 12.60 15.76
N ALA A 58 11.07 11.57 16.39
CA ALA A 58 11.19 10.24 15.79
C ALA A 58 9.83 9.59 15.51
N HIS A 59 8.87 9.75 16.43
CA HIS A 59 7.51 9.23 16.25
C HIS A 59 6.78 9.98 15.14
N TRP A 60 6.89 11.31 15.10
CA TRP A 60 6.28 12.09 14.03
C TRP A 60 6.85 11.75 12.66
N GLU A 61 8.18 11.66 12.51
CA GLU A 61 8.79 11.33 11.22
C GLU A 61 8.37 9.94 10.72
N THR A 62 8.26 8.97 11.63
CA THR A 62 7.75 7.63 11.29
C THR A 62 6.28 7.68 10.85
N ILE A 63 5.42 8.41 11.59
CA ILE A 63 4.00 8.52 11.24
C ILE A 63 3.82 9.28 9.93
N ARG A 64 4.59 10.35 9.69
CA ARG A 64 4.61 11.08 8.43
C ARG A 64 4.96 10.14 7.28
N PHE A 65 6.01 9.33 7.44
CA PHE A 65 6.39 8.32 6.45
C PHE A 65 5.30 7.26 6.23
N LEU A 66 4.61 6.83 7.29
CA LEU A 66 3.44 5.97 7.18
C LEU A 66 2.32 6.61 6.34
N VAL A 67 2.02 7.90 6.52
CA VAL A 67 1.00 8.59 5.71
C VAL A 67 1.36 8.56 4.22
N TRP A 68 2.61 8.85 3.87
CA TRP A 68 3.10 8.73 2.48
C TRP A 68 3.03 7.30 1.95
N TYR A 69 3.33 6.31 2.78
CA TYR A 69 3.22 4.91 2.38
C TYR A 69 1.77 4.50 2.10
N LEU A 70 0.83 4.93 2.96
CA LEU A 70 -0.59 4.63 2.76
C LEU A 70 -1.12 5.27 1.49
N ASP A 71 -0.67 6.47 1.13
CA ASP A 71 -0.95 7.07 -0.18
C ASP A 71 -0.32 6.28 -1.33
N HIS A 72 0.92 5.81 -1.17
CA HIS A 72 1.59 4.96 -2.16
C HIS A 72 0.82 3.65 -2.45
N LEU A 73 0.12 3.09 -1.46
CA LEU A 73 -0.76 1.92 -1.69
C LEU A 73 -1.95 2.26 -2.61
N GLY A 74 -2.36 3.53 -2.65
CA GLY A 74 -3.41 4.05 -3.50
C GLY A 74 -4.68 3.18 -3.42
N PRO A 75 -5.25 2.75 -4.54
CA PRO A 75 -6.53 2.04 -4.55
C PRO A 75 -6.46 0.59 -4.05
N GLU A 76 -5.30 0.10 -3.62
CA GLU A 76 -5.22 -1.17 -2.90
C GLU A 76 -5.90 -1.11 -1.53
N ILE A 77 -5.95 0.07 -0.91
CA ILE A 77 -6.67 0.30 0.34
C ILE A 77 -7.73 1.39 0.16
N SER A 78 -8.86 1.24 0.84
CA SER A 78 -9.87 2.30 0.95
C SER A 78 -9.77 3.06 2.27
N GLY A 79 -8.97 2.55 3.20
CA GLY A 79 -8.76 3.08 4.53
C GLY A 79 -7.99 2.10 5.40
N LEU A 80 -7.82 2.47 6.67
CA LEU A 80 -7.09 1.64 7.64
C LEU A 80 -7.77 0.28 7.89
N GLU A 81 -9.09 0.21 7.72
CA GLU A 81 -9.90 -1.02 7.85
C GLU A 81 -9.59 -2.08 6.78
N THR A 82 -9.01 -1.68 5.65
CA THR A 82 -8.62 -2.61 4.57
C THR A 82 -7.13 -2.96 4.60
N LEU A 83 -6.38 -2.46 5.58
CA LEU A 83 -4.97 -2.85 5.73
C LEU A 83 -4.84 -4.36 6.00
N ARG A 84 -3.73 -4.92 5.56
CA ARG A 84 -3.40 -6.33 5.69
C ARG A 84 -2.02 -6.44 6.33
N ALA A 85 -1.73 -7.59 6.94
CA ALA A 85 -0.47 -7.81 7.63
C ALA A 85 0.76 -7.61 6.72
N TYR A 86 0.67 -8.04 5.45
CA TYR A 86 1.74 -7.85 4.48
C TYR A 86 1.97 -6.38 4.11
N HIS A 87 0.95 -5.51 4.12
CA HIS A 87 1.13 -4.07 3.91
C HIS A 87 2.05 -3.46 4.96
N LEU A 88 1.91 -3.84 6.23
CA LEU A 88 2.81 -3.36 7.28
C LEU A 88 4.22 -3.92 7.13
N SER A 89 4.33 -5.16 6.65
CA SER A 89 5.62 -5.76 6.35
C SER A 89 6.34 -5.05 5.21
N GLU A 90 5.63 -4.74 4.13
CA GLU A 90 6.14 -4.02 2.95
C GLU A 90 6.58 -2.59 3.28
N LEU A 91 5.91 -1.90 4.22
CA LEU A 91 6.34 -0.60 4.73
C LEU A 91 7.79 -0.64 5.23
N VAL A 92 8.11 -1.58 6.14
CA VAL A 92 9.41 -1.65 6.80
C VAL A 92 10.46 -2.46 6.03
N THR A 93 10.05 -3.18 4.98
CA THR A 93 10.94 -3.97 4.11
C THR A 93 11.18 -3.29 2.77
N ASP A 94 10.19 -3.33 1.88
CA ASP A 94 10.36 -2.92 0.48
C ASP A 94 10.32 -1.40 0.31
N PHE A 95 9.40 -0.73 1.01
CA PHE A 95 9.18 0.69 0.83
C PHE A 95 10.33 1.52 1.39
N THR A 96 10.91 1.11 2.52
CA THR A 96 12.12 1.72 3.09
C THR A 96 13.37 1.52 2.24
N ASP A 97 13.43 0.45 1.43
CA ASP A 97 14.53 0.20 0.50
C ASP A 97 14.44 0.98 -0.81
N ARG A 98 13.30 1.65 -1.07
CA ARG A 98 13.18 2.56 -2.21
C ARG A 98 14.09 3.76 -1.98
N LYS A 99 14.73 4.22 -3.06
CA LYS A 99 15.82 5.22 -3.10
C LYS A 99 15.54 6.59 -2.46
N VAL A 100 14.37 6.81 -1.86
CA VAL A 100 13.92 8.07 -1.26
C VAL A 100 14.50 8.27 0.15
N LEU A 101 14.73 7.20 0.93
CA LEU A 101 15.25 7.30 2.30
C LEU A 101 16.76 6.99 2.46
N GLY A 102 17.40 6.45 1.43
CA GLY A 102 18.66 5.73 1.61
C GLY A 102 18.45 4.39 2.33
N ARG A 103 19.44 3.49 2.27
CA ARG A 103 19.31 2.18 2.93
C ARG A 103 19.34 2.37 4.44
N ILE A 104 18.18 2.24 5.10
CA ILE A 104 18.09 2.21 6.56
C ILE A 104 18.46 0.83 7.10
N GLY A 105 19.14 0.80 8.24
CA GLY A 105 19.57 -0.41 8.91
C GLY A 105 18.43 -1.15 9.61
N ILE A 106 18.76 -2.30 10.17
CA ILE A 106 17.77 -3.14 10.84
C ILE A 106 17.23 -2.51 12.13
N THR A 107 18.07 -1.75 12.85
CA THR A 107 17.68 -1.06 14.07
C THR A 107 16.62 0.00 13.78
N GLU A 108 16.80 0.80 12.73
CA GLU A 108 15.81 1.81 12.32
C GLU A 108 14.50 1.16 11.86
N ARG A 109 14.55 0.03 11.16
CA ARG A 109 13.34 -0.72 10.75
C ARG A 109 12.56 -1.26 11.94
N VAL A 110 13.26 -1.77 12.96
CA VAL A 110 12.62 -2.24 14.20
C VAL A 110 11.98 -1.07 14.94
N ALA A 111 12.68 0.06 15.08
CA ALA A 111 12.12 1.26 15.71
C ALA A 111 10.88 1.77 14.97
N MET A 112 10.92 1.80 13.63
CA MET A 112 9.77 2.15 12.79
C MET A 112 8.59 1.21 13.04
N ALA A 113 8.81 -0.11 13.03
CA ALA A 113 7.77 -1.09 13.31
C ALA A 113 7.16 -0.92 14.71
N THR A 114 7.97 -0.61 15.72
CA THR A 114 7.50 -0.33 17.09
C THR A 114 6.65 0.94 17.16
N THR A 115 7.08 2.05 16.56
CA THR A 115 6.28 3.28 16.53
C THR A 115 4.95 3.07 15.80
N VAL A 116 4.95 2.35 14.67
CA VAL A 116 3.72 2.03 13.92
C VAL A 116 2.79 1.15 14.76
N HIS A 117 3.34 0.20 15.52
CA HIS A 117 2.59 -0.64 16.45
C HIS A 117 1.89 0.19 17.52
N ASP A 118 2.64 1.06 18.19
CA ASP A 118 2.10 1.88 19.28
C ASP A 118 1.05 2.87 18.78
N PHE A 119 1.25 3.40 17.56
CA PHE A 119 0.27 4.27 16.92
C PHE A 119 -1.04 3.54 16.59
N PHE A 120 -0.99 2.33 16.01
CA PHE A 120 -2.21 1.55 15.75
C PHE A 120 -2.90 1.07 17.03
N ALA A 121 -2.14 0.73 18.08
CA ALA A 121 -2.69 0.44 19.39
C ALA A 121 -3.45 1.65 19.95
N TYR A 122 -2.87 2.85 19.85
CA TYR A 122 -3.55 4.10 20.21
C TYR A 122 -4.81 4.34 19.38
N LEU A 123 -4.74 4.24 18.05
CA LEU A 123 -5.91 4.41 17.16
C LEU A 123 -7.06 3.50 17.55
N THR A 124 -6.76 2.23 17.85
CA THR A 124 -7.76 1.25 18.29
C THR A 124 -8.38 1.67 19.63
N GLN A 125 -7.57 2.14 20.57
CA GLN A 125 -8.03 2.59 21.89
C GLN A 125 -8.97 3.80 21.81
N VAL A 126 -8.68 4.75 20.91
CA VAL A 126 -9.47 5.99 20.77
C VAL A 126 -10.59 5.90 19.72
N GLY A 127 -10.84 4.71 19.18
CA GLY A 127 -11.91 4.46 18.21
C GLY A 127 -11.64 4.98 16.79
N GLY A 128 -10.38 5.22 16.44
CA GLY A 128 -9.95 5.52 15.06
C GLY A 128 -9.74 4.28 14.19
N LEU A 129 -9.81 3.08 14.78
CA LEU A 129 -9.73 1.79 14.11
C LEU A 129 -10.61 0.77 14.84
N SER A 130 -11.26 -0.14 14.10
CA SER A 130 -12.03 -1.23 14.70
C SER A 130 -11.13 -2.14 15.55
N ALA A 131 -11.70 -2.74 16.61
CA ALA A 131 -10.94 -3.62 17.50
C ALA A 131 -10.38 -4.86 16.76
N ALA A 132 -11.13 -5.39 15.79
CA ALA A 132 -10.71 -6.53 14.99
C ALA A 132 -9.50 -6.18 14.10
N GLN A 133 -9.57 -5.02 13.43
CA GLN A 133 -8.48 -4.56 12.59
C GLN A 133 -7.26 -4.16 13.41
N GLY A 134 -7.45 -3.46 14.53
CA GLY A 134 -6.39 -3.14 15.48
C GLY A 134 -5.62 -4.37 15.95
N ALA A 135 -6.34 -5.43 16.34
CA ALA A 135 -5.73 -6.70 16.75
C ALA A 135 -4.92 -7.35 15.60
N LEU A 136 -5.42 -7.31 14.36
CA LEU A 136 -4.72 -7.83 13.18
C LEU A 136 -3.39 -7.10 12.95
N LEU A 137 -3.41 -5.76 12.98
CA LEU A 137 -2.22 -4.94 12.72
C LEU A 137 -1.19 -5.07 13.84
N ILE A 138 -1.64 -5.09 15.10
CA ILE A 138 -0.78 -5.32 16.26
C ILE A 138 -0.09 -6.70 16.18
N GLU A 139 -0.85 -7.74 15.86
CA GLU A 139 -0.31 -9.09 15.72
C GLU A 139 0.69 -9.21 14.57
N ALA A 140 0.41 -8.56 13.42
CA ALA A 140 1.33 -8.53 12.29
C ALA A 140 2.69 -7.93 12.69
N LEU A 141 2.68 -6.79 13.37
CA LEU A 141 3.91 -6.12 13.81
C LEU A 141 4.65 -6.96 14.86
N ARG A 142 3.92 -7.61 15.77
CA ARG A 142 4.50 -8.55 16.76
C ARG A 142 5.21 -9.72 16.08
N VAL A 143 4.61 -10.31 15.04
CA VAL A 143 5.21 -11.40 14.26
C VAL A 143 6.45 -10.92 13.51
N MET A 144 6.38 -9.74 12.89
CA MET A 144 7.50 -9.16 12.15
C MET A 144 8.72 -8.92 13.04
N THR A 145 8.52 -8.46 14.29
CA THR A 145 9.59 -8.13 15.24
C THR A 145 9.87 -9.23 16.27
N ALA A 146 9.33 -10.43 16.08
CA ALA A 146 9.44 -11.52 17.07
C ALA A 146 10.89 -11.98 17.32
N THR A 147 11.76 -11.84 16.30
CA THR A 147 13.18 -12.19 16.40
C THR A 147 14.03 -10.93 16.59
N PRO A 148 14.77 -10.82 17.71
CA PRO A 148 15.61 -9.65 17.97
C PRO A 148 16.60 -9.38 16.84
N GLY A 149 16.68 -8.12 16.40
CA GLY A 149 17.60 -7.70 15.33
C GLY A 149 17.23 -8.22 13.95
N GLN A 150 15.97 -8.62 13.72
CA GLN A 150 15.45 -9.04 12.42
C GLN A 150 14.04 -8.49 12.20
N ILE A 151 13.65 -8.38 10.93
CA ILE A 151 12.28 -8.11 10.49
C ILE A 151 11.87 -9.26 9.60
N THR A 152 10.91 -10.06 10.07
CA THR A 152 10.35 -11.15 9.29
C THR A 152 9.40 -10.57 8.26
N ARG A 153 9.63 -10.87 6.99
CA ARG A 153 8.70 -10.52 5.91
C ARG A 153 7.43 -11.36 6.03
N ILE A 154 6.27 -10.70 5.99
CA ILE A 154 4.97 -11.35 5.81
C ILE A 154 4.69 -11.34 4.32
N GLU A 155 4.69 -12.51 3.70
CA GLU A 155 4.49 -12.62 2.26
C GLU A 155 3.08 -12.19 1.85
N ARG A 156 3.02 -11.37 0.81
CA ARG A 156 1.77 -11.07 0.13
C ARG A 156 1.25 -12.36 -0.53
N PRO A 157 -0.03 -12.70 -0.35
CA PRO A 157 -0.63 -13.83 -1.06
C PRO A 157 -0.48 -13.67 -2.58
N GLU A 158 -0.49 -14.79 -3.31
CA GLU A 158 -0.46 -14.71 -4.77
C GLU A 158 -1.80 -14.20 -5.33
N PRO A 159 -1.79 -13.31 -6.35
CA PRO A 159 -3.00 -12.67 -6.85
C PRO A 159 -3.93 -13.66 -7.50
N VAL A 160 -5.22 -13.56 -7.24
CA VAL A 160 -6.26 -14.42 -7.83
C VAL A 160 -6.98 -13.76 -9.00
N GLY A 161 -6.81 -12.46 -9.21
CA GLY A 161 -7.12 -11.76 -10.46
C GLY A 161 -7.78 -10.39 -10.28
N GLY A 162 -8.75 -10.26 -9.38
CA GLY A 162 -9.55 -9.03 -9.27
C GLY A 162 -8.81 -7.89 -8.58
N GLU A 163 -7.66 -8.17 -8.00
CA GLU A 163 -6.96 -7.21 -7.16
C GLU A 163 -6.15 -6.21 -7.97
N THR A 164 -5.91 -5.05 -7.38
CA THR A 164 -5.25 -3.94 -8.07
C THR A 164 -3.80 -4.30 -8.41
N PHE A 165 -3.48 -4.20 -9.69
CA PHE A 165 -2.12 -4.30 -10.21
C PHE A 165 -1.47 -2.92 -10.36
N SER A 166 -2.23 -1.94 -10.86
CA SER A 166 -1.78 -0.57 -11.07
C SER A 166 -2.97 0.37 -11.21
N ALA A 167 -2.78 1.65 -10.94
CA ALA A 167 -3.76 2.69 -11.23
C ALA A 167 -3.10 3.90 -11.89
N THR A 168 -3.87 4.62 -12.70
CA THR A 168 -3.44 5.84 -13.38
C THR A 168 -4.60 6.82 -13.46
N ILE A 169 -4.30 8.11 -13.59
CA ILE A 169 -5.30 9.16 -13.80
C ILE A 169 -5.35 9.50 -15.29
N ASN A 170 -6.51 9.31 -15.90
CA ASN A 170 -6.78 9.74 -17.27
C ASN A 170 -7.90 10.78 -17.28
N ARG A 171 -7.58 12.02 -17.67
CA ARG A 171 -8.54 13.14 -17.76
C ARG A 171 -9.35 13.34 -16.47
N GLY A 172 -8.68 13.22 -15.32
CA GLY A 172 -9.30 13.38 -13.99
C GLY A 172 -10.13 12.18 -13.52
N GLN A 173 -10.14 11.07 -14.26
CA GLN A 173 -10.76 9.82 -13.84
C GLN A 173 -9.68 8.80 -13.49
N GLU A 174 -9.83 8.14 -12.34
CA GLU A 174 -8.98 7.03 -11.96
C GLU A 174 -9.33 5.77 -12.77
N ILE A 175 -8.30 5.18 -13.37
CA ILE A 175 -8.38 3.92 -14.10
C ILE A 175 -7.58 2.89 -13.32
N ILE A 176 -8.28 1.89 -12.77
CA ILE A 176 -7.70 0.77 -12.04
C ILE A 176 -7.49 -0.41 -12.99
N TYR A 177 -6.26 -0.89 -13.09
CA TYR A 177 -5.90 -2.14 -13.73
C TYR A 177 -5.77 -3.24 -12.68
N THR A 178 -6.42 -4.37 -12.93
CA THR A 178 -6.39 -5.55 -12.07
C THR A 178 -5.36 -6.57 -12.53
N TYR A 179 -5.09 -7.60 -11.72
CA TYR A 179 -4.25 -8.73 -12.16
C TYR A 179 -4.84 -9.50 -13.35
N ASN A 180 -6.18 -9.56 -13.48
CA ASN A 180 -6.82 -10.09 -14.68
C ASN A 180 -6.44 -9.29 -15.92
N ASP A 181 -6.47 -7.96 -15.82
CA ASP A 181 -6.10 -7.06 -16.91
C ASP A 181 -4.63 -7.26 -17.33
N TYR A 182 -3.76 -7.35 -16.33
CA TYR A 182 -2.34 -7.64 -16.49
C TYR A 182 -2.11 -8.97 -17.23
N TRP A 183 -2.72 -10.06 -16.76
CA TRP A 183 -2.55 -11.38 -17.36
C TRP A 183 -3.15 -11.48 -18.76
N LEU A 184 -4.31 -10.90 -19.02
CA LEU A 184 -4.88 -10.87 -20.38
C LEU A 184 -3.99 -10.08 -21.34
N THR A 185 -3.43 -8.95 -20.88
CA THR A 185 -2.47 -8.16 -21.67
C THR A 185 -1.20 -8.96 -21.93
N LEU A 186 -0.68 -9.70 -20.95
CA LEU A 186 0.47 -10.59 -21.13
C LEU A 186 0.21 -11.67 -22.17
N VAL A 187 -0.94 -12.34 -22.11
CA VAL A 187 -1.31 -13.36 -23.10
C VAL A 187 -1.43 -12.73 -24.49
N CYS A 188 -2.07 -11.56 -24.60
CA CYS A 188 -2.15 -10.82 -25.86
C CYS A 188 -0.76 -10.58 -26.46
N LEU A 189 0.16 -10.06 -25.67
CA LEU A 189 1.51 -9.70 -26.13
C LEU A 189 2.36 -10.92 -26.48
N ARG A 190 2.25 -12.02 -25.72
CA ARG A 190 3.18 -13.16 -25.82
C ARG A 190 2.68 -14.31 -26.70
N ASP A 191 1.37 -14.53 -26.74
CA ASP A 191 0.77 -15.65 -27.46
C ASP A 191 0.04 -15.19 -28.74
N PHE A 192 -0.29 -13.90 -28.86
CA PHE A 192 -1.04 -13.34 -29.99
C PHE A 192 -0.34 -12.15 -30.66
N ASP A 193 0.93 -11.88 -30.34
CA ASP A 193 1.74 -10.79 -30.89
C ASP A 193 1.08 -9.40 -30.78
N GLY A 194 0.34 -9.17 -29.70
CA GLY A 194 -0.38 -7.93 -29.44
C GLY A 194 -1.66 -7.76 -30.27
N ARG A 195 -2.13 -8.79 -30.98
CA ARG A 195 -3.36 -8.72 -31.79
C ARG A 195 -4.60 -9.00 -30.94
N TRP A 196 -5.30 -7.95 -30.53
CA TRP A 196 -6.51 -8.04 -29.72
C TRP A 196 -7.65 -8.81 -30.40
N ASP A 197 -7.82 -8.64 -31.71
CA ASP A 197 -8.89 -9.34 -32.44
C ASP A 197 -8.71 -10.85 -32.41
N ALA A 198 -7.47 -11.33 -32.59
CA ALA A 198 -7.13 -12.74 -32.49
C ALA A 198 -7.34 -13.29 -31.05
N LEU A 199 -7.04 -12.48 -30.03
CA LEU A 199 -7.32 -12.85 -28.64
C LEU A 199 -8.83 -12.96 -28.37
N LYS A 200 -9.64 -12.04 -28.91
CA LYS A 200 -11.11 -12.07 -28.79
C LYS A 200 -11.69 -13.32 -29.43
N GLU A 201 -11.26 -13.65 -30.64
CA GLU A 201 -11.69 -14.87 -31.33
C GLU A 201 -11.36 -16.11 -30.49
N ALA A 202 -10.15 -16.19 -29.94
CA ALA A 202 -9.73 -17.30 -29.08
C ALA A 202 -10.51 -17.37 -27.75
N ALA A 203 -10.89 -16.21 -27.17
CA ALA A 203 -11.65 -16.15 -25.94
C ALA A 203 -13.06 -16.77 -26.08
N GLY A 204 -13.63 -16.78 -27.29
CA GLY A 204 -14.96 -17.35 -27.56
C GLY A 204 -15.11 -18.83 -27.21
N SER A 205 -13.99 -19.58 -27.14
CA SER A 205 -13.95 -20.99 -26.76
C SER A 205 -13.41 -21.24 -25.34
N ALA A 206 -13.09 -20.18 -24.59
CA ALA A 206 -12.58 -20.29 -23.23
C ALA A 206 -13.72 -20.46 -22.21
N PRO A 207 -13.46 -21.06 -21.04
CA PRO A 207 -14.36 -20.95 -19.90
C PRO A 207 -14.59 -19.48 -19.57
N ASP A 208 -15.79 -19.11 -19.11
CA ASP A 208 -16.11 -17.72 -18.74
C ASP A 208 -15.83 -16.70 -19.86
N HIS A 209 -16.11 -17.11 -21.11
CA HIS A 209 -15.81 -16.32 -22.31
C HIS A 209 -16.44 -14.94 -22.26
N SER A 210 -17.66 -14.79 -21.74
CA SER A 210 -18.36 -13.51 -21.65
C SER A 210 -17.57 -12.49 -20.83
N THR A 211 -17.07 -12.91 -19.67
CA THR A 211 -16.29 -12.02 -18.78
C THR A 211 -14.93 -11.70 -19.38
N LYS A 212 -14.25 -12.70 -19.98
CA LYS A 212 -12.97 -12.48 -20.67
C LYS A 212 -13.12 -11.53 -21.85
N LEU A 213 -14.15 -11.69 -22.67
CA LEU A 213 -14.45 -10.79 -23.79
C LEU A 213 -14.71 -9.36 -23.31
N HIS A 214 -15.50 -9.20 -22.24
CA HIS A 214 -15.74 -7.89 -21.65
C HIS A 214 -14.44 -7.21 -21.20
N LEU A 215 -13.55 -7.94 -20.51
CA LEU A 215 -12.25 -7.41 -20.10
C LEU A 215 -11.36 -7.05 -21.30
N ILE A 216 -11.32 -7.91 -22.33
CA ILE A 216 -10.54 -7.65 -23.55
C ILE A 216 -11.05 -6.39 -24.27
N GLU A 217 -12.37 -6.22 -24.38
CA GLU A 217 -12.99 -5.05 -25.00
C GLU A 217 -12.71 -3.77 -24.21
N ARG A 218 -12.79 -3.85 -22.88
CA ARG A 218 -12.38 -2.75 -22.00
C ARG A 218 -10.92 -2.36 -22.23
N LEU A 219 -10.00 -3.33 -22.26
CA LEU A 219 -8.57 -3.07 -22.47
C LEU A 219 -8.29 -2.45 -23.83
N LEU A 220 -8.94 -2.95 -24.88
CA LEU A 220 -8.83 -2.38 -26.23
C LEU A 220 -9.34 -0.94 -26.27
N SER A 221 -10.46 -0.64 -25.60
CA SER A 221 -11.02 0.72 -25.52
C SER A 221 -10.04 1.68 -24.83
N LEU A 222 -9.41 1.25 -23.73
CA LEU A 222 -8.40 2.06 -23.02
C LEU A 222 -7.17 2.32 -23.91
N GLU A 223 -6.71 1.33 -24.67
CA GLU A 223 -5.59 1.51 -25.60
C GLU A 223 -5.93 2.48 -26.75
N GLN A 224 -7.14 2.38 -27.32
CA GLN A 224 -7.61 3.30 -28.36
C GLN A 224 -7.73 4.74 -27.85
N GLN A 225 -8.10 4.92 -26.58
CA GLN A 225 -8.13 6.21 -25.91
C GLN A 225 -6.75 6.75 -25.54
N ARG A 226 -5.68 5.96 -25.77
CA ARG A 226 -4.29 6.27 -25.39
C ARG A 226 -4.13 6.58 -23.90
N VAL A 227 -4.94 5.91 -23.07
CA VAL A 227 -4.67 5.86 -21.63
C VAL A 227 -3.30 5.22 -21.44
N GLU A 228 -2.51 5.72 -20.48
CA GLU A 228 -1.24 5.10 -20.15
C GLU A 228 -1.46 3.60 -19.87
N GLY A 229 -1.00 2.77 -20.81
CA GLY A 229 -1.48 1.41 -20.93
C GLY A 229 -0.59 0.42 -20.20
N LEU A 230 -1.19 -0.69 -19.79
CA LEU A 230 -0.48 -1.86 -19.25
C LEU A 230 0.68 -2.32 -20.13
N ARG A 231 0.61 -2.13 -21.45
CA ARG A 231 1.72 -2.45 -22.36
C ARG A 231 3.00 -1.67 -22.05
N ASN A 232 2.90 -0.40 -21.66
CA ASN A 232 4.06 0.41 -21.30
C ASN A 232 4.65 -0.07 -19.97
N LEU A 233 3.80 -0.36 -18.98
CA LEU A 233 4.21 -0.95 -17.70
C LEU A 233 4.89 -2.30 -17.90
N LEU A 234 4.36 -3.11 -18.81
CA LEU A 234 4.93 -4.41 -19.22
C LEU A 234 6.18 -4.31 -20.06
N ALA A 235 6.43 -3.19 -20.75
CA ALA A 235 7.70 -2.98 -21.44
C ALA A 235 8.84 -2.72 -20.45
N LEU A 236 8.52 -2.06 -19.33
CA LEU A 236 9.46 -1.80 -18.24
C LEU A 236 9.67 -3.01 -17.32
N ARG A 237 8.67 -3.89 -17.23
CA ARG A 237 8.69 -5.10 -16.40
C ARG A 237 8.98 -6.35 -17.23
N GLN A 238 10.01 -7.12 -16.89
CA GLN A 238 10.19 -8.46 -17.48
C GLN A 238 9.41 -9.49 -16.66
N PRO A 239 8.27 -10.03 -17.14
CA PRO A 239 7.48 -11.00 -16.39
C PRO A 239 8.25 -12.31 -16.24
N ALA A 240 8.19 -12.90 -15.05
CA ALA A 240 8.83 -14.18 -14.80
C ALA A 240 8.11 -15.33 -15.56
N PRO A 241 8.81 -16.44 -15.88
CA PRO A 241 8.18 -17.58 -16.55
C PRO A 241 6.92 -18.12 -15.85
N ALA A 242 6.91 -18.13 -14.51
CA ALA A 242 5.77 -18.56 -13.71
C ALA A 242 4.54 -17.65 -13.91
N GLU A 243 4.73 -16.35 -14.04
CA GLU A 243 3.63 -15.40 -14.29
C GLU A 243 3.01 -15.62 -15.67
N LEU A 244 3.84 -15.90 -16.69
CA LEU A 244 3.34 -16.22 -18.02
C LEU A 244 2.53 -17.51 -18.03
N GLN A 245 2.97 -18.53 -17.29
CA GLN A 245 2.19 -19.77 -17.13
C GLN A 245 0.85 -19.51 -16.43
N ARG A 246 0.84 -18.68 -15.38
CA ARG A 246 -0.38 -18.27 -14.69
C ARG A 246 -1.33 -17.54 -15.63
N ALA A 247 -0.84 -16.57 -16.39
CA ALA A 247 -1.64 -15.80 -17.34
C ALA A 247 -2.29 -16.70 -18.40
N ARG A 248 -1.54 -17.67 -18.94
CA ARG A 248 -2.06 -18.68 -19.87
C ARG A 248 -3.10 -19.59 -19.23
N ARG A 249 -2.92 -19.96 -17.95
CA ARG A 249 -3.88 -20.78 -17.22
C ARG A 249 -5.19 -20.02 -16.99
N LEU A 250 -5.12 -18.75 -16.56
CA LEU A 250 -6.28 -17.87 -16.46
C LEU A 250 -7.05 -17.82 -17.78
N PHE A 251 -6.35 -17.56 -18.88
CA PHE A 251 -7.00 -17.43 -20.18
C PHE A 251 -7.67 -18.72 -20.65
N ARG A 252 -7.01 -19.88 -20.48
CA ARG A 252 -7.45 -21.14 -21.09
C ARG A 252 -8.32 -22.02 -20.19
N LYS A 253 -8.22 -21.89 -18.87
CA LYS A 253 -8.77 -22.87 -17.92
C LYS A 253 -9.53 -22.24 -16.76
N ASP A 254 -9.01 -21.16 -16.19
CA ASP A 254 -9.59 -20.61 -14.95
C ASP A 254 -10.73 -19.62 -15.26
N HIS A 255 -11.63 -19.43 -14.31
CA HIS A 255 -12.64 -18.37 -14.36
C HIS A 255 -12.00 -17.04 -13.95
N VAL A 256 -12.52 -15.93 -14.47
CA VAL A 256 -12.07 -14.60 -14.05
C VAL A 256 -12.55 -14.37 -12.63
N ASN A 257 -11.64 -14.05 -11.71
CA ASN A 257 -12.05 -13.59 -10.39
C ASN A 257 -12.28 -12.08 -10.43
N LEU A 258 -13.53 -11.63 -10.26
CA LEU A 258 -13.88 -10.21 -10.22
C LEU A 258 -13.83 -9.62 -8.81
N ASP A 259 -13.66 -10.46 -7.79
CA ASP A 259 -13.52 -9.99 -6.43
C ASP A 259 -12.24 -9.16 -6.31
N ARG A 260 -12.41 -7.87 -5.99
CA ARG A 260 -11.29 -6.96 -5.75
C ARG A 260 -10.64 -7.19 -4.40
N ALA A 261 -11.13 -8.17 -3.64
CA ALA A 261 -10.51 -8.57 -2.40
C ALA A 261 -9.07 -9.03 -2.65
N TRP A 262 -8.16 -8.37 -1.95
CA TRP A 262 -7.17 -9.09 -1.16
C TRP A 262 -7.68 -9.31 0.25
#